data_AF-A0AAU5QM65-F1
#
_entry.id   AF-A0AAU5QM65-F1
#
_cell.length_a   1.000
_cell.length_b   1.000
_cell.length_c   1.000
_cell.angle_alpha   90.00
_cell.angle_beta   90.00
_cell.angle_gamma   90.00
#
_symmetry.space_group_name_H-M   'P 1'
#
loop_
_entity.id
_entity.type
_entity.pdbx_description
1 polymer ?
#
loop_
_entity_poly.entity_id
_entity_poly.type
_entity_poly.pdbx_seq_one_letter_code
_entity_poly.pdbx_strand_id
1 'polypeptide(L)'
;MSLIGDGLNKAVQKAFTRPAPKTAGPQMRYLVKQYKGTKAVAELLGISQRTVERYVKDQIKTPRKNLAARMEHEVKKRWQPQIRAKAKEKAASTGGIVIDTRARMGYTAPIGTTDQDRIRHLTIALPPHYAARLFDAQEAGVSDARLQEIAAEALKEVYFQDGGRRAGSLEEVRFTDIEHLEFDL
;
A
#
# COMPACT_ATOMS: atom_id res chain seq x y z
N MET A 1 -1.58 -12.16 0.58
CA MET A 1 -1.28 -10.86 -0.07
C MET A 1 -2.29 -9.87 0.45
N SER A 2 -1.89 -8.65 0.79
CA SER A 2 -2.75 -7.65 1.42
C SER A 2 -3.23 -6.68 0.35
N LEU A 3 -4.49 -6.76 -0.07
CA LEU A 3 -5.03 -5.96 -1.16
C LEU A 3 -4.97 -4.47 -0.81
N ILE A 4 -5.46 -4.11 0.38
CA ILE A 4 -5.50 -2.72 0.85
C ILE A 4 -4.09 -2.21 1.12
N GLY A 5 -3.29 -2.98 1.85
CA GLY A 5 -1.92 -2.61 2.19
C GLY A 5 -1.03 -2.44 0.96
N ASP A 6 -1.15 -3.30 -0.04
CA ASP A 6 -0.43 -3.15 -1.30
C ASP A 6 -0.93 -1.93 -2.10
N GLY A 7 -2.24 -1.65 -2.07
CA GLY A 7 -2.83 -0.45 -2.65
C GLY A 7 -2.29 0.85 -2.05
N LEU A 8 -2.26 0.96 -0.72
CA LEU A 8 -1.66 2.10 0.00
C LEU A 8 -0.18 2.28 -0.35
N ASN A 9 0.57 1.18 -0.43
CA ASN A 9 1.97 1.21 -0.82
C ASN A 9 2.19 1.69 -2.26
N LYS A 10 1.27 1.38 -3.18
CA LYS A 10 1.28 1.84 -4.57
C LYS A 10 0.92 3.33 -4.66
N ALA A 11 -0.08 3.81 -3.91
CA ALA A 11 -0.44 5.22 -3.86
C ALA A 11 0.77 6.09 -3.47
N VAL A 12 1.46 5.70 -2.39
CA VAL A 12 2.67 6.40 -1.95
C VAL A 12 3.81 6.32 -2.98
N GLN A 13 3.91 5.23 -3.74
CA GLN A 13 4.93 5.10 -4.81
C GLN A 13 4.70 6.08 -5.97
N LYS A 14 3.46 6.53 -6.23
CA LYS A 14 3.19 7.54 -7.27
C LYS A 14 3.82 8.90 -6.93
N ALA A 15 4.01 9.20 -5.64
CA ALA A 15 4.68 10.43 -5.18
C ALA A 15 6.21 10.44 -5.39
N PHE A 16 6.78 9.37 -5.94
CA PHE A 16 8.23 9.21 -6.09
C PHE A 16 8.85 10.11 -7.14
N THR A 17 9.83 10.89 -6.73
CA THR A 17 10.51 11.87 -7.61
C THR A 17 11.57 11.25 -8.52
N ARG A 18 12.08 10.05 -8.18
CA ARG A 18 13.16 9.37 -8.92
C ARG A 18 12.83 7.91 -9.19
N PRO A 19 13.13 7.38 -10.37
CA PRO A 19 12.93 5.96 -10.67
C PRO A 19 13.84 5.08 -9.79
N ALA A 20 13.33 3.92 -9.38
CA ALA A 20 14.16 2.93 -8.69
C ALA A 20 15.26 2.40 -9.62
N PRO A 21 16.44 2.02 -9.08
CA PRO A 21 17.50 1.44 -9.89
C PRO A 21 17.03 0.16 -10.57
N LYS A 22 17.21 0.07 -11.89
CA LYS A 22 16.72 -1.06 -12.71
C LYS A 22 17.73 -2.21 -12.84
N THR A 23 19.02 -1.93 -12.65
CA THR A 23 20.10 -2.88 -12.88
C THR A 23 20.70 -3.41 -11.57
N ALA A 24 21.23 -4.63 -11.62
CA ALA A 24 21.66 -5.37 -10.43
C ALA A 24 22.76 -4.65 -9.62
N GLY A 25 23.78 -4.08 -10.28
CA GLY A 25 24.88 -3.38 -9.59
C GLY A 25 24.39 -2.20 -8.74
N PRO A 26 23.68 -1.22 -9.32
CA PRO A 26 23.04 -0.13 -8.59
C PRO A 26 22.05 -0.57 -7.50
N GLN A 27 21.23 -1.59 -7.77
CA GLN A 27 20.33 -2.16 -6.76
C GLN A 27 21.11 -2.73 -5.57
N MET A 28 22.18 -3.50 -5.84
CA MET A 28 23.02 -4.08 -4.79
C MET A 28 23.74 -3.01 -3.97
N ARG A 29 24.32 -1.99 -4.63
CA ARG A 29 24.95 -0.84 -3.95
C ARG A 29 23.95 -0.08 -3.08
N TYR A 30 22.72 0.11 -3.57
CA TYR A 30 21.66 0.71 -2.78
C TYR A 30 21.35 -0.11 -1.53
N LEU A 31 21.13 -1.42 -1.67
CA LEU A 31 20.84 -2.31 -0.55
C LEU A 31 21.99 -2.32 0.46
N VAL A 32 23.25 -2.42 0.02
CA VAL A 32 24.41 -2.38 0.90
C VAL A 32 24.50 -1.07 1.68
N LYS A 33 24.17 0.07 1.03
CA LYS A 33 24.09 1.37 1.71
C LYS A 33 22.98 1.40 2.77
N GLN A 34 21.80 0.85 2.48
CA GLN A 34 20.67 0.85 3.41
C GLN A 34 20.90 -0.08 4.61
N TYR A 35 21.47 -1.26 4.38
CA TYR A 35 21.72 -2.28 5.40
C TYR A 35 23.09 -2.17 6.07
N LYS A 36 23.89 -1.16 5.67
CA LYS A 36 25.22 -0.85 6.23
C LYS A 36 26.20 -2.04 6.19
N GLY A 37 26.08 -2.93 5.19
CA GLY A 37 27.00 -4.06 5.07
C GLY A 37 26.60 -5.08 4.00
N THR A 38 27.59 -5.81 3.49
CA THR A 38 27.40 -6.87 2.48
C THR A 38 26.85 -8.15 3.10
N LYS A 39 27.21 -8.46 4.35
CA LYS A 39 26.72 -9.63 5.09
C LYS A 39 25.20 -9.60 5.30
N ALA A 40 24.66 -8.48 5.78
CA ALA A 40 23.23 -8.31 5.98
C ALA A 40 22.42 -8.43 4.67
N VAL A 41 22.95 -7.90 3.56
CA VAL A 41 22.32 -8.04 2.23
C VAL A 41 22.39 -9.48 1.72
N ALA A 42 23.47 -10.20 2.03
CA ALA A 42 23.65 -11.60 1.66
C ALA A 42 22.62 -12.49 2.36
N GLU A 43 22.43 -12.30 3.67
CA GLU A 43 21.40 -12.98 4.47
C GLU A 43 20.00 -12.65 3.95
N LEU A 44 19.70 -11.36 3.74
CA LEU A 44 18.41 -10.91 3.20
C LEU A 44 18.06 -11.57 1.86
N LEU A 45 19.02 -11.62 0.93
CA LEU A 45 18.81 -12.13 -0.42
C LEU A 45 19.05 -13.64 -0.54
N GLY A 46 19.44 -14.31 0.54
CA GLY A 46 19.78 -15.75 0.55
C GLY A 46 20.87 -16.09 -0.47
N ILE A 47 21.95 -15.30 -0.51
CA ILE A 47 23.12 -15.50 -1.38
C ILE A 47 24.41 -15.38 -0.56
N SER A 48 25.56 -15.76 -1.12
CA SER A 48 26.84 -15.57 -0.42
C SER A 48 27.27 -14.10 -0.40
N GLN A 49 27.96 -13.68 0.66
CA GLN A 49 28.54 -12.33 0.78
C GLN A 49 29.46 -12.00 -0.40
N ARG A 50 30.27 -12.96 -0.85
CA ARG A 50 31.10 -12.82 -2.05
C ARG A 50 30.28 -12.49 -3.30
N THR A 51 29.09 -13.06 -3.43
CA THR A 51 28.20 -12.76 -4.56
C THR A 51 27.71 -11.31 -4.52
N VAL A 52 27.34 -10.81 -3.33
CA VAL A 52 26.99 -9.39 -3.12
C VAL A 52 28.14 -8.48 -3.54
N GLU A 53 29.36 -8.76 -3.08
CA GLU A 53 30.56 -7.98 -3.41
C GLU A 53 30.86 -7.96 -4.90
N ARG A 54 30.68 -9.09 -5.60
CA ARG A 54 30.86 -9.18 -7.05
C ARG A 54 29.85 -8.32 -7.82
N TYR A 55 28.59 -8.25 -7.37
CA TYR A 55 27.60 -7.34 -7.95
C TYR A 55 27.93 -5.87 -7.67
N VAL A 56 28.37 -5.55 -6.46
CA VAL A 56 28.77 -4.18 -6.08
C VAL A 56 29.94 -3.67 -6.94
N LYS A 57 30.89 -4.55 -7.26
CA LYS A 57 32.05 -4.26 -8.13
C LYS A 57 31.78 -4.46 -9.62
N ASP A 58 30.53 -4.69 -10.02
CA ASP A 58 30.11 -4.93 -11.41
C ASP A 58 30.85 -6.10 -12.11
N GLN A 59 31.42 -7.03 -11.34
CA GLN A 59 32.09 -8.25 -11.85
C GLN A 59 31.09 -9.31 -12.34
N ILE A 60 29.85 -9.24 -11.84
CA ILE A 60 28.69 -9.96 -12.38
C ILE A 60 27.55 -8.96 -12.51
N LYS A 61 26.82 -9.03 -13.64
CA LYS A 61 25.80 -8.03 -13.98
C LYS A 61 24.40 -8.64 -14.12
N THR A 62 24.31 -9.92 -14.47
CA THR A 62 23.05 -10.58 -14.79
C THR A 62 22.67 -11.58 -13.70
N PRO A 63 21.75 -11.21 -12.77
CA PRO A 63 21.19 -12.15 -11.82
C PRO A 63 20.23 -13.14 -12.48
N ARG A 64 20.09 -14.32 -11.87
CA ARG A 64 18.99 -15.24 -12.18
C ARG A 64 17.66 -14.55 -11.88
N LYS A 65 16.60 -14.89 -12.62
CA LYS A 65 15.26 -14.28 -12.50
C LYS A 65 14.77 -14.14 -11.05
N ASN A 66 14.89 -15.20 -10.25
CA ASN A 66 14.45 -15.19 -8.85
C ASN A 66 15.27 -14.23 -7.96
N LEU A 67 16.58 -14.09 -8.21
CA LEU A 67 17.40 -13.13 -7.47
C LEU A 67 17.08 -11.69 -7.90
N ALA A 68 16.90 -11.47 -9.21
CA ALA A 68 16.50 -10.18 -9.75
C ALA A 68 15.19 -9.68 -9.12
N ALA A 69 14.18 -10.55 -9.06
CA ALA A 69 12.88 -10.23 -8.45
C ALA A 69 13.00 -9.89 -6.94
N ARG A 70 13.80 -10.65 -6.18
CA ARG A 70 14.05 -10.38 -4.76
C ARG A 70 14.78 -9.06 -4.54
N MET A 71 15.81 -8.78 -5.34
CA MET A 71 16.53 -7.50 -5.30
C MET A 71 15.59 -6.33 -5.59
N GLU A 72 14.80 -6.43 -6.66
CA GLU A 72 13.83 -5.41 -7.03
C GLU A 72 12.79 -5.17 -5.93
N HIS A 73 12.26 -6.23 -5.33
CA HIS A 73 11.30 -6.13 -4.22
C HIS A 73 11.89 -5.39 -3.02
N GLU A 74 13.08 -5.79 -2.55
CA GLU A 74 13.74 -5.17 -1.39
C GLU A 74 14.13 -3.71 -1.64
N VAL A 75 14.54 -3.39 -2.88
CA VAL A 75 14.81 -2.02 -3.30
C VAL A 75 13.54 -1.18 -3.27
N LYS A 76 12.46 -1.64 -3.93
CA LYS A 76 11.18 -0.91 -3.98
C LYS A 76 10.57 -0.68 -2.59
N LYS A 77 10.70 -1.66 -1.71
CA LYS A 77 10.22 -1.59 -0.31
C LYS A 77 10.82 -0.40 0.43
N ARG A 78 12.10 -0.09 0.22
CA ARG A 78 12.82 0.98 0.93
C ARG A 78 13.06 2.23 0.11
N TRP A 79 12.74 2.24 -1.17
CA TRP A 79 13.09 3.34 -2.07
C TRP A 79 12.44 4.66 -1.62
N GLN A 80 13.24 5.74 -1.63
CA GLN A 80 12.85 7.11 -1.25
C GLN A 80 12.04 7.19 0.07
N PRO A 81 12.61 6.77 1.21
CA PRO A 81 11.87 6.66 2.47
C PRO A 81 11.35 8.01 2.98
N GLN A 82 12.11 9.08 2.79
CA GLN A 82 11.69 10.44 3.14
C GLN A 82 10.50 10.93 2.29
N ILE A 83 10.46 10.56 1.00
CA ILE A 83 9.33 10.91 0.14
C ILE A 83 8.10 10.10 0.53
N ARG A 84 8.27 8.81 0.89
CA ARG A 84 7.18 8.01 1.46
C ARG A 84 6.58 8.67 2.70
N ALA A 85 7.43 9.05 3.65
CA ALA A 85 6.99 9.69 4.90
C ALA A 85 6.25 11.01 4.63
N LYS A 86 6.83 11.90 3.80
CA LYS A 86 6.20 13.17 3.43
C LYS A 86 4.87 13.00 2.71
N ALA A 87 4.76 12.00 1.83
CA ALA A 87 3.53 11.70 1.11
C ALA A 87 2.43 11.23 2.08
N LYS A 88 2.75 10.32 3.01
CA LYS A 88 1.84 9.87 4.06
C LYS A 88 1.40 11.01 4.98
N GLU A 89 2.35 11.82 5.45
CA GLU A 89 2.08 12.99 6.30
C GLU A 89 1.18 14.01 5.62
N LYS A 90 1.44 14.34 4.35
CA LYS A 90 0.60 15.26 3.57
C LYS A 90 -0.83 14.71 3.41
N ALA A 91 -0.96 13.42 3.11
CA ALA A 91 -2.26 12.75 2.98
C ALA A 91 -3.04 12.77 4.30
N ALA A 92 -2.38 12.43 5.41
CA ALA A 92 -2.96 12.36 6.75
C ALA A 92 -3.34 13.73 7.34
N SER A 93 -2.67 14.81 6.91
CA SER A 93 -2.90 16.17 7.44
C SER A 93 -3.89 16.98 6.63
N THR A 94 -3.66 17.16 5.33
CA THR A 94 -4.43 18.10 4.51
C THR A 94 -4.94 17.51 3.21
N GLY A 95 -4.25 16.50 2.66
CA GLY A 95 -4.52 15.99 1.30
C GLY A 95 -5.69 15.01 1.21
N GLY A 96 -5.89 14.18 2.23
CA GLY A 96 -6.77 13.02 2.11
C GLY A 96 -6.15 11.91 1.28
N ILE A 97 -6.97 10.95 0.89
CA ILE A 97 -6.60 9.84 0.00
C ILE A 97 -7.78 9.49 -0.88
N VAL A 98 -7.56 9.29 -2.18
CA VAL A 98 -8.61 8.83 -3.08
C VAL A 98 -8.69 7.31 -2.99
N ILE A 99 -9.90 6.76 -2.86
CA ILE A 99 -10.17 5.34 -3.05
C ILE A 99 -10.91 5.15 -4.36
N ASP A 100 -10.36 4.32 -5.26
CA ASP A 100 -11.07 3.80 -6.43
C ASP A 100 -11.38 2.33 -6.19
N THR A 101 -12.66 1.96 -6.19
CA THR A 101 -13.07 0.58 -5.90
C THR A 101 -14.19 0.13 -6.81
N ARG A 102 -14.09 -1.14 -7.20
CA ARG A 102 -15.14 -1.90 -7.86
C ARG A 102 -15.45 -3.12 -7.01
N ALA A 103 -16.55 -3.06 -6.27
CA ALA A 103 -16.87 -4.08 -5.28
C ALA A 103 -18.39 -4.22 -5.03
N ARG A 104 -18.81 -5.41 -4.61
CA ARG A 104 -20.09 -5.63 -3.94
C ARG A 104 -19.97 -5.28 -2.46
N MET A 105 -21.09 -4.85 -1.88
CA MET A 105 -21.13 -4.36 -0.51
C MET A 105 -22.30 -4.97 0.26
N GLY A 106 -22.06 -5.21 1.54
CA GLY A 106 -23.08 -5.54 2.53
C GLY A 106 -23.37 -4.34 3.42
N TYR A 107 -24.60 -4.28 3.92
CA TYR A 107 -25.10 -3.20 4.74
C TYR A 107 -25.75 -3.75 6.00
N THR A 108 -25.58 -3.05 7.12
CA THR A 108 -26.32 -3.31 8.35
C THR A 108 -27.00 -2.02 8.79
N ALA A 109 -28.29 -2.11 9.11
CA ALA A 109 -29.11 -1.03 9.64
C ALA A 109 -30.10 -1.63 10.67
N PRO A 110 -30.80 -0.81 11.49
CA PRO A 110 -31.69 -1.32 12.53
C PRO A 110 -32.77 -2.31 12.04
N ILE A 111 -33.19 -2.21 10.78
CA ILE A 111 -34.22 -3.08 10.19
C ILE A 111 -33.66 -4.41 9.65
N GLY A 112 -32.34 -4.58 9.67
CA GLY A 112 -31.66 -5.82 9.30
C GLY A 112 -30.38 -5.62 8.49
N THR A 113 -29.76 -6.75 8.17
CA THR A 113 -28.56 -6.84 7.35
C THR A 113 -28.94 -7.32 5.95
N THR A 114 -28.36 -6.70 4.92
CA THR A 114 -28.57 -7.10 3.52
C THR A 114 -27.28 -7.00 2.72
N ASP A 115 -27.02 -8.03 1.93
CA ASP A 115 -25.95 -8.02 0.94
C ASP A 115 -26.51 -7.57 -0.40
N GLN A 116 -25.83 -6.61 -1.02
CA GLN A 116 -26.24 -6.10 -2.31
C GLN A 116 -25.55 -6.87 -3.45
N ASP A 117 -26.37 -7.35 -4.38
CA ASP A 117 -25.90 -8.13 -5.53
C ASP A 117 -25.15 -7.29 -6.58
N ARG A 118 -25.46 -5.98 -6.65
CA ARG A 118 -24.78 -5.08 -7.60
C ARG A 118 -23.36 -4.72 -7.17
N ILE A 119 -22.47 -4.68 -8.15
CA ILE A 119 -21.14 -4.10 -8.04
C ILE A 119 -21.26 -2.57 -8.13
N ARG A 120 -20.58 -1.87 -7.22
CA ARG A 120 -20.43 -0.42 -7.28
C ARG A 120 -19.02 -0.07 -7.74
N HIS A 121 -18.93 0.85 -8.70
CA HIS A 121 -17.69 1.54 -9.03
C HIS A 121 -17.72 2.91 -8.36
N LEU A 122 -16.84 3.12 -7.38
CA LEU A 122 -16.73 4.36 -6.62
C LEU A 122 -15.32 4.91 -6.72
N THR A 123 -15.20 6.19 -7.06
CA THR A 123 -13.95 6.96 -6.96
C THR A 123 -14.20 8.11 -6.00
N ILE A 124 -13.74 8.00 -4.76
CA ILE A 124 -14.11 8.92 -3.67
C ILE A 124 -12.85 9.49 -3.02
N ALA A 125 -12.81 10.81 -2.84
CA ALA A 125 -11.80 11.45 -2.01
C ALA A 125 -12.17 11.27 -0.53
N LEU A 126 -11.36 10.51 0.20
CA LEU A 126 -11.50 10.32 1.64
C LEU A 126 -10.79 11.46 2.39
N PRO A 127 -11.41 12.02 3.44
CA PRO A 127 -10.80 13.05 4.27
C PRO A 127 -9.46 12.64 4.91
N PRO A 128 -8.62 13.60 5.32
CA PRO A 128 -7.30 13.34 5.91
C PRO A 128 -7.29 12.38 7.10
N HIS A 129 -8.32 12.42 7.96
CA HIS A 129 -8.39 11.53 9.13
C HIS A 129 -8.52 10.05 8.76
N TYR A 130 -9.15 9.71 7.62
CA TYR A 130 -9.18 8.33 7.13
C TYR A 130 -7.86 7.93 6.49
N ALA A 131 -7.19 8.85 5.79
CA ALA A 131 -5.84 8.62 5.29
C ALA A 131 -4.87 8.32 6.46
N ALA A 132 -4.93 9.11 7.54
CA ALA A 132 -4.18 8.88 8.77
C ALA A 132 -4.45 7.49 9.35
N ARG A 133 -5.73 7.16 9.62
CA ARG A 133 -6.14 5.86 10.17
C ARG A 133 -5.65 4.68 9.32
N LEU A 134 -5.75 4.77 7.99
CA LEU A 134 -5.30 3.72 7.08
C LEU A 134 -3.78 3.52 7.13
N PHE A 135 -3.00 4.61 7.10
CA PHE A 135 -1.54 4.52 7.17
C PHE A 135 -1.05 4.08 8.55
N ASP A 136 -1.64 4.58 9.63
CA ASP A 136 -1.29 4.18 11.00
C ASP A 136 -1.57 2.69 11.23
N ALA A 137 -2.74 2.21 10.79
CA ALA A 137 -3.09 0.80 10.87
C ALA A 137 -2.15 -0.08 10.05
N GLN A 138 -1.78 0.36 8.83
CA GLN A 138 -0.81 -0.35 8.00
C GLN A 138 0.57 -0.43 8.68
N GLU A 139 1.03 0.67 9.28
CA GLU A 139 2.32 0.73 9.97
C GLU A 139 2.35 -0.09 11.26
N ALA A 140 1.21 -0.16 11.96
CA ALA A 140 1.01 -1.06 13.09
C ALA A 140 0.96 -2.55 12.69
N GLY A 141 0.92 -2.86 11.38
CA GLY A 141 0.92 -4.23 10.87
C GLY A 141 -0.40 -4.97 11.11
N VAL A 142 -1.52 -4.24 11.17
CA VAL A 142 -2.84 -4.88 11.30
C VAL A 142 -3.17 -5.72 10.06
N SER A 143 -4.13 -6.63 10.20
CA SER A 143 -4.57 -7.50 9.11
C SER A 143 -5.21 -6.71 7.97
N ASP A 144 -5.16 -7.28 6.75
CA ASP A 144 -5.82 -6.69 5.58
C ASP A 144 -7.33 -6.57 5.77
N ALA A 145 -7.94 -7.50 6.51
CA ALA A 145 -9.35 -7.43 6.91
C ALA A 145 -9.66 -6.17 7.74
N ARG A 146 -8.78 -5.82 8.68
CA ARG A 146 -8.95 -4.59 9.47
C ARG A 146 -8.77 -3.33 8.62
N LEU A 147 -7.84 -3.33 7.67
CA LEU A 147 -7.70 -2.24 6.72
C LEU A 147 -8.93 -2.10 5.81
N GLN A 148 -9.54 -3.22 5.41
CA GLN A 148 -10.76 -3.27 4.62
C GLN A 148 -11.96 -2.73 5.41
N GLU A 149 -12.07 -3.02 6.71
CA GLU A 149 -13.07 -2.44 7.60
C GLU A 149 -12.94 -0.91 7.67
N ILE A 150 -11.72 -0.38 7.85
CA ILE A 150 -11.47 1.07 7.89
C ILE A 150 -11.87 1.73 6.56
N ALA A 151 -11.53 1.10 5.43
CA ALA A 151 -11.92 1.60 4.10
C ALA A 151 -13.45 1.57 3.90
N ALA A 152 -14.13 0.52 4.37
CA ALA A 152 -15.58 0.40 4.27
C ALA A 152 -16.31 1.41 5.19
N GLU A 153 -15.78 1.65 6.39
CA GLU A 153 -16.25 2.71 7.29
C GLU A 153 -16.11 4.09 6.64
N ALA A 154 -14.99 4.36 5.96
CA ALA A 154 -14.80 5.61 5.23
C ALA A 154 -15.82 5.78 4.09
N LEU A 155 -16.11 4.72 3.33
CA LEU A 155 -17.15 4.75 2.31
C LEU A 155 -18.54 4.95 2.92
N LYS A 156 -18.82 4.33 4.08
CA LYS A 156 -20.07 4.54 4.82
C LYS A 156 -20.28 6.02 5.10
N GLU A 157 -19.31 6.66 5.75
CA GLU A 157 -19.45 8.04 6.19
C GLU A 157 -19.46 9.03 5.01
N VAL A 158 -18.48 8.89 4.11
CA VAL A 158 -18.25 9.87 3.03
C VAL A 158 -19.23 9.70 1.89
N TYR A 159 -19.45 8.47 1.42
CA TYR A 159 -20.30 8.24 0.25
C TYR A 159 -21.74 7.94 0.66
N PHE A 160 -21.97 6.94 1.52
CA PHE A 160 -23.34 6.50 1.80
C PHE A 160 -24.11 7.46 2.69
N GLN A 161 -23.47 8.00 3.72
CA GLN A 161 -24.08 8.94 4.65
C GLN A 161 -23.93 10.39 4.20
N ASP A 162 -23.04 10.65 3.23
CA ASP A 162 -22.79 11.98 2.69
C ASP A 162 -22.50 13.02 3.78
N GLY A 163 -21.64 12.63 4.74
CA GLY A 163 -21.32 13.43 5.93
C GLY A 163 -22.50 13.59 6.91
N GLY A 164 -23.43 12.62 6.94
CA GLY A 164 -24.61 12.64 7.79
C GLY A 164 -25.87 13.25 7.16
N ARG A 165 -25.81 13.67 5.88
CA ARG A 165 -26.95 14.26 5.16
C ARG A 165 -27.98 13.23 4.69
N ARG A 166 -27.62 11.96 4.61
CA ARG A 166 -28.52 10.86 4.23
C ARG A 166 -28.14 9.57 4.94
N ALA A 167 -29.01 8.56 4.86
CA ALA A 167 -28.74 7.20 5.37
C ALA A 167 -28.17 7.16 6.81
N GLY A 168 -28.62 8.07 7.69
CA GLY A 168 -28.07 8.22 9.04
C GLY A 168 -28.28 6.99 9.94
N SER A 169 -29.23 6.12 9.60
CA SER A 169 -29.46 4.84 10.27
C SER A 169 -28.57 3.70 9.77
N LEU A 170 -27.68 3.95 8.79
CA LEU A 170 -26.75 2.94 8.31
C LEU A 170 -25.63 2.72 9.33
N GLU A 171 -25.62 1.55 9.96
CA GLU A 171 -24.68 1.21 11.03
C GLU A 171 -23.34 0.73 10.46
N GLU A 172 -23.41 -0.10 9.41
CA GLU A 172 -22.24 -0.75 8.80
C GLU A 172 -22.32 -0.75 7.28
N VAL A 173 -21.15 -0.55 6.66
CA VAL A 173 -20.87 -0.95 5.27
C VAL A 173 -19.68 -1.91 5.34
N ARG A 174 -19.75 -3.02 4.62
CA ARG A 174 -18.65 -3.96 4.46
C ARG A 174 -18.49 -4.34 2.99
N PHE A 175 -17.28 -4.67 2.57
CA PHE A 175 -17.07 -5.28 1.26
C PHE A 175 -17.38 -6.78 1.33
N THR A 176 -18.15 -7.28 0.39
CA THR A 176 -18.47 -8.71 0.28
C THR A 176 -17.70 -9.38 -0.85
N ASP A 177 -17.40 -8.64 -1.91
CA ASP A 177 -16.58 -9.09 -3.03
C ASP A 177 -15.87 -7.90 -3.67
N ILE A 178 -14.54 -7.94 -3.77
CA ILE A 178 -13.72 -6.84 -4.30
C ILE A 178 -13.10 -7.29 -5.61
N GLU A 179 -13.59 -6.74 -6.72
CA GLU A 179 -12.98 -6.95 -8.05
C GLU A 179 -11.74 -6.06 -8.23
N HIS A 180 -11.80 -4.84 -7.69
CA HIS A 180 -10.73 -3.86 -7.79
C HIS A 180 -10.74 -2.91 -6.59
N LEU A 181 -9.55 -2.56 -6.10
CA LEU A 181 -9.37 -1.51 -5.11
C LEU A 181 -7.97 -0.91 -5.21
N GLU A 182 -7.93 0.40 -5.46
CA GLU A 182 -6.73 1.21 -5.53
C GLU A 182 -6.85 2.49 -4.73
N PHE A 183 -5.69 3.07 -4.40
CA PHE A 183 -5.59 4.35 -3.72
C PHE A 183 -4.76 5.35 -4.52
N ASP A 184 -5.01 6.64 -4.31
CA ASP A 184 -4.20 7.75 -4.84
C ASP A 184 -4.03 8.91 -3.85
N LEU A 185 -2.97 9.72 -4.04
CA LEU A 185 -2.58 10.84 -3.16
C LEU A 185 -2.64 12.22 -3.83
#